data_AF-A0AAD6QJ02-F1
#
_entry.id   AF-A0AAD6QJ02-F1
#
_cell.length_a   1.000
_cell.length_b   1.000
_cell.length_c   1.000
_cell.angle_alpha   90.00
_cell.angle_beta   90.00
_cell.angle_gamma   90.00
#
_symmetry.space_group_name_H-M   'P 1'
#
loop_
_entity.id
_entity.type
_entity.pdbx_description
1 polymer ?
#
loop_
_entity_poly.entity_id
_entity_poly.type
_entity_poly.pdbx_seq_one_letter_code
_entity_poly.pdbx_strand_id
1 'polypeptide(L)'
;MQPKISDFGLARLFSGSQTQGNTKRIAGESGYRAPEYAKKGHFSTKSDVYSFGILVLEIVTGQKISSFRNSINLQSCVSMLAWRHWTNGKALELADPTLGGQRPENEILKCIHIGLLCVQEAGC
;
A
#
# COMPACT_ATOMS: atom_id res chain seq x y z
N MET A 1 15.02 -11.83 11.80
CA MET A 1 14.15 -10.94 12.61
C MET A 1 12.72 -11.44 12.54
N GLN A 2 11.90 -11.19 13.57
CA GLN A 2 10.48 -11.53 13.59
C GLN A 2 9.65 -10.23 13.72
N PRO A 3 8.91 -9.82 12.67
CA PRO A 3 8.16 -8.57 12.68
C PRO A 3 6.97 -8.64 13.66
N LYS A 4 6.63 -7.50 14.27
CA LYS A 4 5.49 -7.33 15.19
C LYS A 4 4.73 -6.06 14.81
N ILE A 5 3.40 -6.12 14.90
CA ILE A 5 2.51 -4.98 14.62
C ILE A 5 2.09 -4.35 15.95
N SER A 6 2.09 -3.02 16.01
CA SER A 6 1.68 -2.22 17.18
C SER A 6 0.88 -0.99 16.72
N ASP A 7 0.53 -0.11 17.66
CA ASP A 7 -0.27 1.11 17.45
C ASP A 7 -1.71 0.87 16.94
N PHE A 8 -2.52 0.23 17.80
CA PHE A 8 -3.93 -0.02 17.55
C PHE A 8 -4.85 1.17 17.91
N GLY A 9 -4.32 2.40 18.07
CA GLY A 9 -5.08 3.56 18.55
C GLY A 9 -6.22 4.01 17.61
N LEU A 10 -6.17 3.59 16.35
CA LEU A 10 -7.23 3.81 15.35
C LEU A 10 -8.00 2.54 14.97
N ALA A 11 -7.60 1.37 15.50
CA ALA A 11 -8.25 0.10 15.20
C ALA A 11 -9.69 0.10 15.72
N ARG A 12 -10.60 -0.51 14.96
CA ARG A 12 -12.01 -0.60 15.31
C ARG A 12 -12.46 -2.04 15.32
N LEU A 13 -13.14 -2.44 16.39
CA LEU A 13 -13.83 -3.71 16.46
C LEU A 13 -15.19 -3.58 15.79
N PHE A 14 -15.48 -4.47 14.86
CA PHE A 14 -16.83 -4.65 14.33
C PHE A 14 -17.62 -5.56 15.25
N SER A 15 -18.92 -5.27 15.43
CA SER A 15 -19.83 -6.13 16.18
C SER A 15 -20.75 -6.91 15.24
N GLY A 16 -21.09 -8.15 15.61
CA GLY A 16 -21.97 -9.01 14.83
C GLY A 16 -21.40 -9.34 13.44
N SER A 17 -22.20 -9.12 12.39
CA SER A 17 -21.84 -9.41 10.99
C SER A 17 -21.30 -8.20 10.22
N GLN A 18 -20.94 -7.11 10.90
CA GLN A 18 -20.42 -5.92 10.23
C GLN A 18 -19.01 -6.18 9.67
N THR A 19 -18.79 -5.82 8.41
CA THR A 19 -17.49 -5.94 7.72
C THR A 19 -16.93 -4.58 7.29
N GLN A 20 -17.70 -3.52 7.48
CA GLN A 20 -17.40 -2.15 7.09
C GLN A 20 -18.11 -1.13 7.99
N GLY A 21 -17.63 0.11 8.00
CA GLY A 21 -18.23 1.21 8.73
C GLY A 21 -17.78 2.59 8.23
N ASN A 22 -18.31 3.64 8.87
CA ASN A 22 -18.06 5.04 8.51
C ASN A 22 -17.53 5.83 9.71
N THR A 23 -16.65 6.79 9.45
CA THR A 23 -16.19 7.77 10.45
C THR A 23 -16.22 9.19 9.89
N LYS A 24 -16.65 10.15 10.72
CA LYS A 24 -16.52 11.59 10.41
C LYS A 24 -15.09 12.09 10.60
N ARG A 25 -14.31 11.40 11.45
CA ARG A 25 -12.90 11.73 11.71
C ARG A 25 -12.03 10.86 10.82
N ILE A 26 -11.47 11.47 9.79
CA ILE A 26 -10.44 10.86 8.95
C ILE A 26 -9.10 11.03 9.66
N ALA A 27 -8.50 9.92 10.08
CA ALA A 27 -7.22 9.88 10.80
C ALA A 27 -6.32 8.77 10.22
N GLY A 28 -5.02 8.83 10.51
CA GLY A 28 -4.02 7.90 9.97
C GLY A 28 -3.14 8.55 8.89
N GLU A 29 -2.06 7.87 8.51
CA GLU A 29 -1.06 8.43 7.61
C GLU A 29 -1.55 8.49 6.15
N SER A 30 -1.51 9.68 5.54
CA SER A 30 -2.20 9.97 4.27
C SER A 30 -1.77 9.09 3.08
N GLY A 31 -0.56 8.54 3.10
CA GLY A 31 -0.02 7.73 2.01
C GLY A 31 -0.54 6.29 1.99
N TYR A 32 -1.02 5.79 3.12
CA TYR A 32 -1.51 4.42 3.29
C TYR A 32 -3.03 4.32 3.17
N ARG A 33 -3.74 5.46 3.27
CA ARG A 33 -5.21 5.46 3.28
C ARG A 33 -5.78 5.04 1.94
N ALA A 34 -6.72 4.09 1.98
CA ALA A 34 -7.55 3.74 0.84
C ALA A 34 -8.38 4.96 0.36
N PRO A 35 -8.64 5.08 -0.96
CA PRO A 35 -9.33 6.25 -1.53
C PRO A 35 -10.75 6.44 -0.96
N GLU A 36 -11.49 5.36 -0.71
CA GLU A 36 -12.82 5.37 -0.09
C GLU A 36 -12.78 5.87 1.36
N TYR A 37 -11.73 5.54 2.10
CA TYR A 37 -11.51 6.05 3.45
C TYR A 37 -11.10 7.52 3.43
N ALA A 38 -10.19 7.91 2.54
CA ALA A 38 -9.70 9.28 2.42
C ALA A 38 -10.79 10.26 1.94
N LYS A 39 -11.70 9.82 1.07
CA LYS A 39 -12.76 10.69 0.50
C LYS A 39 -14.02 10.73 1.36
N LYS A 40 -14.43 9.58 1.93
CA LYS A 40 -15.75 9.41 2.55
C LYS A 40 -15.71 8.87 3.98
N GLY A 41 -14.53 8.56 4.51
CA GLY A 41 -14.37 7.95 5.84
C GLY A 41 -14.89 6.51 5.91
N HIS A 42 -15.04 5.82 4.77
CA HIS A 42 -15.42 4.41 4.73
C HIS A 42 -14.23 3.53 5.08
N PHE A 43 -14.34 2.72 6.13
CA PHE A 43 -13.31 1.75 6.51
C PHE A 43 -13.89 0.33 6.47
N SER A 44 -13.07 -0.64 6.10
CA SER A 44 -13.44 -2.05 5.98
C SER A 44 -12.17 -2.90 5.95
N THR A 45 -12.33 -4.23 5.90
CA THR A 45 -11.19 -5.11 5.59
C THR A 45 -10.51 -4.76 4.26
N LYS A 46 -11.24 -4.20 3.28
CA LYS A 46 -10.65 -3.80 1.99
C LYS A 46 -9.75 -2.56 2.11
N SER A 47 -10.09 -1.61 2.98
CA SER A 47 -9.22 -0.45 3.22
C SER A 47 -7.91 -0.87 3.92
N ASP A 48 -7.95 -1.91 4.76
CA ASP A 48 -6.76 -2.49 5.37
C ASP A 48 -5.90 -3.24 4.33
N VAL A 49 -6.53 -3.99 3.43
CA VAL A 49 -5.83 -4.64 2.30
C VAL A 49 -5.14 -3.62 1.39
N TYR A 50 -5.78 -2.49 1.10
CA TYR A 50 -5.15 -1.41 0.35
C TYR A 50 -3.90 -0.88 1.07
N SER A 51 -4.03 -0.59 2.37
CA SER A 51 -2.92 -0.09 3.21
C SER A 51 -1.76 -1.09 3.25
N PHE A 52 -2.07 -2.39 3.33
CA PHE A 52 -1.10 -3.49 3.24
C PHE A 52 -0.40 -3.53 1.88
N GLY A 53 -1.13 -3.35 0.77
CA GLY A 53 -0.54 -3.31 -0.57
C GLY A 53 0.49 -2.19 -0.72
N ILE A 54 0.16 -1.00 -0.21
CA ILE A 54 1.09 0.13 -0.15
C ILE A 54 2.34 -0.21 0.69
N LEU A 55 2.18 -0.84 1.84
CA LEU A 55 3.29 -1.29 2.70
C LEU A 55 4.20 -2.31 1.98
N VAL A 56 3.62 -3.29 1.28
CA VAL A 56 4.40 -4.28 0.51
C VAL A 56 5.23 -3.59 -0.58
N LEU A 57 4.65 -2.64 -1.29
CA LEU A 57 5.36 -1.87 -2.33
C LEU A 57 6.48 -1.00 -1.72
N GLU A 58 6.23 -0.36 -0.57
CA GLU A 58 7.27 0.39 0.16
C GLU A 58 8.44 -0.54 0.58
N ILE A 59 8.14 -1.72 1.13
CA ILE A 59 9.17 -2.70 1.55
C ILE A 59 10.01 -3.17 0.36
N VAL A 60 9.37 -3.56 -0.75
CA VAL A 60 10.10 -4.09 -1.91
C VAL A 60 10.93 -3.00 -2.59
N THR A 61 10.45 -1.76 -2.60
CA THR A 61 11.15 -0.65 -3.24
C THR A 61 12.22 0.00 -2.36
N GLY A 62 12.11 -0.16 -1.04
CA GLY A 62 12.92 0.59 -0.07
C GLY A 62 12.61 2.09 -0.05
N GLN A 63 11.56 2.53 -0.75
CA GLN A 63 11.22 3.95 -0.91
C GLN A 63 10.05 4.31 -0.01
N LYS A 64 10.32 5.15 1.00
CA LYS A 64 9.28 5.70 1.88
C LYS A 64 8.23 6.49 1.09
N ILE A 65 6.96 6.29 1.43
CA ILE A 65 5.85 7.03 0.81
C ILE A 65 5.98 8.54 1.04
N SER A 66 6.59 8.97 2.16
CA SER A 66 6.85 10.39 2.43
C SER A 66 7.76 11.04 1.37
N SER A 67 8.65 10.27 0.73
CA SER A 67 9.57 10.77 -0.30
C SER A 67 8.83 11.27 -1.54
N PHE A 68 7.59 10.80 -1.75
CA PHE A 68 6.74 11.20 -2.86
C PHE A 68 5.86 12.41 -2.57
N ARG A 69 5.84 12.94 -1.33
CA ARG A 69 5.03 14.12 -0.99
C ARG A 69 5.54 15.43 -1.60
N ASN A 70 6.82 15.49 -1.99
CA ASN A 70 7.45 16.71 -2.51
C ASN A 70 7.49 16.78 -4.04
N SER A 71 7.08 15.74 -4.76
CA SER A 71 6.91 15.82 -6.20
C SER A 71 5.60 16.54 -6.50
N ILE A 72 5.69 17.71 -7.12
CA ILE A 72 4.57 18.57 -7.55
C ILE A 72 3.55 17.83 -8.45
N ASN A 73 3.90 16.65 -8.95
CA ASN A 73 3.00 15.75 -9.66
C ASN A 73 2.24 14.83 -8.70
N LEU A 74 0.91 14.97 -8.66
CA LEU A 74 -0.04 13.97 -8.12
C LEU A 74 0.22 12.55 -8.68
N GLN A 75 0.92 12.45 -9.80
CA GLN A 75 1.40 11.23 -10.45
C GLN A 75 2.66 10.65 -9.80
N SER A 76 2.77 10.52 -8.49
CA SER A 76 4.00 9.96 -7.91
C SER A 76 3.77 9.14 -6.64
N CYS A 77 2.60 8.54 -6.42
CA CYS A 77 2.51 7.55 -5.33
C CYS A 77 3.23 6.25 -5.72
N VAL A 78 3.79 5.54 -4.72
CA VAL A 78 4.54 4.28 -4.92
C VAL A 78 3.77 3.25 -5.75
N SER A 79 2.44 3.20 -5.60
CA SER A 79 1.53 2.36 -6.40
C SER A 79 1.56 2.69 -7.89
N MET A 80 1.58 3.97 -8.25
CA MET A 80 1.57 4.40 -9.65
C MET A 80 2.94 4.24 -10.30
N LEU A 81 4.03 4.48 -9.56
CA LEU A 81 5.37 4.14 -10.00
C LEU A 81 5.49 2.63 -10.25
N ALA A 82 5.00 1.82 -9.29
CA ALA A 82 5.01 0.37 -9.42
C ALA A 82 4.20 -0.10 -10.63
N TRP A 83 3.02 0.48 -10.85
CA TRP A 83 2.18 0.18 -12.00
C TRP A 83 2.88 0.48 -13.33
N ARG A 84 3.52 1.65 -13.45
CA ARG A 84 4.26 2.03 -14.67
C ARG A 84 5.40 1.06 -14.99
N HIS A 85 6.17 0.66 -13.98
CA HIS A 85 7.23 -0.31 -14.17
C HIS A 85 6.69 -1.70 -14.52
N TRP A 86 5.58 -2.11 -13.89
CA TRP A 86 4.90 -3.36 -14.20
C TRP A 86 4.42 -3.41 -15.65
N THR A 87 3.70 -2.37 -16.12
CA THR A 87 3.19 -2.30 -17.51
C THR A 87 4.30 -2.26 -18.54
N ASN A 88 5.48 -1.75 -18.17
CA ASN A 88 6.65 -1.66 -19.06
C ASN A 88 7.55 -2.90 -18.99
N GLY A 89 7.19 -3.95 -18.25
CA GLY A 89 8.03 -5.15 -18.09
C GLY A 89 9.32 -4.91 -17.28
N LYS A 90 9.36 -3.81 -16.50
CA LYS A 90 10.53 -3.31 -15.75
C LYS A 90 10.32 -3.34 -14.24
N ALA A 91 9.45 -4.23 -13.75
CA ALA A 91 9.10 -4.33 -12.33
C ALA A 91 10.31 -4.59 -11.42
N LEU A 92 11.29 -5.39 -11.88
CA LEU A 92 12.51 -5.67 -11.10
C LEU A 92 13.39 -4.44 -10.86
N GLU A 93 13.31 -3.42 -11.71
CA GLU A 93 14.06 -2.15 -11.54
C GLU A 93 13.61 -1.38 -10.30
N LEU A 94 12.39 -1.64 -9.81
CA LEU A 94 11.86 -0.99 -8.60
C LEU A 94 12.52 -1.46 -7.32
N ALA A 95 13.13 -2.65 -7.35
CA ALA A 95 13.37 -3.38 -6.14
C ALA A 95 14.64 -2.84 -5.46
N ASP A 96 14.56 -2.68 -4.13
CA ASP A 96 15.56 -2.01 -3.29
C ASP A 96 16.98 -2.55 -3.54
N PRO A 97 17.95 -1.72 -3.92
CA PRO A 97 19.34 -2.13 -4.14
C PRO A 97 20.00 -2.76 -2.91
N THR A 98 19.53 -2.43 -1.70
CA THR A 98 20.06 -2.94 -0.43
C THR A 98 19.63 -4.38 -0.12
N LEU A 99 18.69 -4.94 -0.89
CA LEU A 99 18.21 -6.33 -0.69
C LEU A 99 19.31 -7.39 -0.92
N GLY A 100 20.49 -7.02 -1.44
CA GLY A 100 21.72 -7.84 -1.45
C GLY A 100 21.62 -9.19 -2.18
N GLY A 101 22.75 -9.90 -2.26
CA GLY A 101 22.84 -11.33 -2.63
C GLY A 101 22.25 -11.78 -3.98
N GLN A 102 22.03 -13.10 -4.11
CA GLN A 102 21.18 -13.69 -5.15
C GLN A 102 19.74 -13.24 -4.90
N ARG A 103 19.40 -12.10 -5.48
CA ARG A 103 18.07 -11.49 -5.40
C ARG A 103 17.02 -12.51 -5.84
N PRO A 104 16.06 -12.92 -5.00
CA PRO A 104 15.02 -13.87 -5.40
C PRO A 104 13.99 -13.15 -6.28
N GLU A 105 14.35 -12.92 -7.54
CA GLU A 105 13.59 -12.10 -8.50
C GLU A 105 12.12 -12.53 -8.61
N ASN A 106 11.87 -13.84 -8.59
CA ASN A 106 10.51 -14.38 -8.64
C ASN A 106 9.69 -13.96 -7.41
N GLU A 107 10.26 -14.02 -6.21
CA GLU A 107 9.57 -13.59 -4.98
C GLU A 107 9.32 -12.08 -4.98
N ILE A 108 10.27 -11.30 -5.50
CA ILE A 108 10.11 -9.85 -5.66
C ILE A 108 8.98 -9.52 -6.64
N LEU A 109 8.96 -10.17 -7.81
CA LEU A 109 7.90 -10.00 -8.79
C LEU A 109 6.53 -10.38 -8.22
N LYS A 110 6.44 -11.48 -7.45
CA LYS A 110 5.22 -11.86 -6.74
C LYS A 110 4.78 -10.80 -5.75
N CYS A 111 5.70 -10.27 -4.93
CA CYS A 111 5.38 -9.22 -3.96
C CYS A 111 4.88 -7.94 -4.65
N ILE A 112 5.51 -7.53 -5.75
CA ILE A 112 5.06 -6.38 -6.55
C ILE A 112 3.66 -6.65 -7.11
N HIS A 113 3.43 -7.83 -7.69
CA HIS A 113 2.14 -8.19 -8.26
C HIS A 113 1.03 -8.19 -7.19
N ILE A 114 1.27 -8.82 -6.03
CA ILE A 114 0.33 -8.83 -4.90
C ILE A 114 0.07 -7.41 -4.42
N GLY A 115 1.11 -6.59 -4.24
CA GLY A 115 0.99 -5.19 -3.86
C GLY A 115 0.11 -4.40 -4.83
N LEU A 116 0.29 -4.60 -6.15
CA LEU A 116 -0.53 -3.98 -7.19
C LEU A 116 -1.99 -4.45 -7.15
N LEU A 117 -2.25 -5.75 -6.95
CA LEU A 117 -3.61 -6.28 -6.81
C LEU A 117 -4.33 -5.71 -5.58
N CYS A 118 -3.61 -5.46 -4.49
CA CYS A 118 -4.15 -4.87 -3.27
C CYS A 118 -4.55 -3.39 -3.44
N VAL A 119 -3.84 -2.64 -4.30
CA VAL A 119 -4.04 -1.19 -4.49
C VAL A 119 -4.81 -0.82 -5.76
N GLN A 120 -5.23 -1.82 -6.55
CA GLN A 120 -6.16 -1.61 -7.65
C GLN A 120 -7.42 -0.96 -7.09
N GLU A 121 -7.84 0.16 -7.70
CA GLU A 121 -9.17 0.69 -7.43
C GLU A 121 -10.17 -0.43 -7.75
N ALA A 122 -10.89 -0.89 -6.73
CA ALA A 122 -12.06 -1.72 -6.97
C ALA A 122 -12.98 -0.88 -7.84
N GLY A 123 -13.06 -1.25 -9.13
CA GLY A 123 -13.90 -0.58 -10.11
C GLY A 123 -15.32 -0.41 -9.57
N CYS A 124 -15.94 0.71 -9.95
CA CYS A 124 -17.33 1.09 -9.67
C CYS A 124 -18.29 -0.06 -9.40
#